data_AF-A0AA50U0K7-F1
#
_entry.id   AF-A0AA50U0K7-F1
#
_cell.length_a   1.000
_cell.length_b   1.000
_cell.length_c   1.000
_cell.angle_alpha   90.00
_cell.angle_beta   90.00
_cell.angle_gamma   90.00
#
_symmetry.space_group_name_H-M   'P 1'
#
loop_
_entity.id
_entity.type
_entity.pdbx_description
1 polymer ?
#
loop_
_entity_poly.entity_id
_entity_poly.type
_entity_poly.pdbx_seq_one_letter_code
_entity_poly.pdbx_strand_id
1 'polypeptide(L)'
;NPIGIAAGFDKHGDAVLGLKNMGFAIIEIGSVTPEPQPGNPKPRVFRLPEDKAIINRYGFNSEGHNEVYNKIQNLDKTLIESGLLGINLGKNKNS
;
A
#
# COMPACT_ATOMS: atom_id res chain seq x y z
N ASN A 1 15.75 -11.70 3.30
CA ASN A 1 16.53 -10.57 3.89
C ASN A 1 15.57 -9.73 4.76
N PRO A 2 16.04 -8.82 5.64
CA PRO A 2 15.14 -8.08 6.54
C PRO A 2 14.58 -6.78 5.95
N ILE A 3 14.78 -6.51 4.66
CA ILE A 3 14.38 -5.26 4.01
C ILE A 3 12.97 -5.39 3.43
N GLY A 4 12.15 -4.35 3.64
CA GLY A 4 10.78 -4.31 3.16
C GLY A 4 10.31 -2.95 2.69
N ILE A 5 9.12 -2.94 2.08
CA ILE A 5 8.38 -1.75 1.68
C ILE A 5 7.27 -1.50 2.70
N ALA A 6 7.24 -0.28 3.23
CA ALA A 6 6.25 0.16 4.20
C ALA A 6 4.88 0.44 3.54
N ALA A 7 3.82 0.38 4.34
CA ALA A 7 2.49 0.80 3.94
C ALA A 7 2.45 2.21 3.33
N GLY A 8 1.47 2.43 2.48
CA GLY A 8 1.23 3.70 1.81
C GLY A 8 1.93 3.85 0.46
N PHE A 9 2.90 2.98 0.15
CA PHE A 9 3.54 2.91 -1.16
C PHE A 9 2.64 2.18 -2.17
N ASP A 10 2.31 0.91 -1.91
CA ASP A 10 1.36 0.12 -2.70
C ASP A 10 0.03 0.01 -1.94
N LYS A 11 -0.87 0.96 -2.17
CA LYS A 11 -2.11 1.06 -1.38
C LYS A 11 -3.13 -0.04 -1.69
N HIS A 12 -3.13 -0.57 -2.91
CA HIS A 12 -4.18 -1.47 -3.39
C HIS A 12 -3.66 -2.86 -3.80
N GLY A 13 -2.35 -3.10 -3.66
CA GLY A 13 -1.72 -4.36 -4.06
C GLY A 13 -1.39 -4.43 -5.55
N ASP A 14 -1.22 -3.29 -6.21
CA ASP A 14 -1.01 -3.21 -7.66
C ASP A 14 0.41 -3.64 -8.08
N ALA A 15 1.38 -3.61 -7.16
CA ALA A 15 2.80 -3.76 -7.46
C ALA A 15 3.50 -4.86 -6.65
N VAL A 16 2.75 -5.70 -5.90
CA VAL A 16 3.30 -6.73 -5.01
C VAL A 16 4.37 -7.59 -5.69
N LEU A 17 4.08 -8.15 -6.86
CA LEU A 17 5.04 -9.00 -7.58
C LEU A 17 6.28 -8.23 -8.08
N GLY A 18 6.09 -7.01 -8.56
CA GLY A 18 7.19 -6.16 -9.01
C GLY A 18 8.15 -5.84 -7.87
N LEU A 19 7.63 -5.50 -6.69
CA LEU A 19 8.43 -5.22 -5.50
C LEU A 19 9.16 -6.47 -4.99
N LYS A 20 8.53 -7.65 -5.03
CA LYS A 20 9.22 -8.93 -4.73
C LYS A 20 10.40 -9.16 -5.67
N ASN A 21 10.19 -8.98 -6.97
CA ASN A 21 11.23 -9.17 -7.99
C ASN A 21 12.39 -8.18 -7.85
N MET A 22 12.17 -7.01 -7.24
CA MET A 22 13.23 -6.06 -6.88
C MET A 22 14.04 -6.49 -5.63
N GLY A 23 13.63 -7.56 -4.93
CA GLY A 23 14.35 -8.15 -3.80
C GLY A 23 13.82 -7.80 -2.41
N PHE A 24 12.67 -7.10 -2.32
CA PHE A 24 12.03 -6.82 -1.03
C PHE A 24 11.43 -8.11 -0.45
N ALA A 25 11.87 -8.48 0.75
CA ALA A 25 11.37 -9.69 1.40
C ALA A 25 10.01 -9.48 2.06
N ILE A 26 9.73 -8.25 2.52
CA ILE A 26 8.53 -7.88 3.24
C ILE A 26 7.83 -6.75 2.46
N ILE A 27 6.55 -6.93 2.14
CA ILE A 27 5.75 -5.90 1.48
C ILE A 27 4.53 -5.66 2.34
N GLU A 28 4.32 -4.41 2.74
CA GLU A 28 3.11 -4.00 3.43
C GLU A 28 2.26 -3.12 2.49
N ILE A 29 1.10 -3.63 2.09
CA ILE A 29 0.14 -2.87 1.27
C ILE A 29 -0.80 -2.05 2.14
N GLY A 30 -1.55 -1.12 1.53
CA GLY A 30 -2.56 -0.32 2.22
C GLY A 30 -2.06 1.09 2.59
N SER A 31 -2.67 1.81 3.53
CA SER A 31 -3.82 1.41 4.34
C SER A 31 -5.10 1.22 3.50
N VAL A 32 -5.69 0.04 3.61
CA VAL A 32 -6.97 -0.33 3.00
C VAL A 32 -8.09 0.01 3.97
N THR A 33 -9.13 0.66 3.47
CA THR A 33 -10.33 1.00 4.23
C THR A 33 -11.48 0.04 3.92
N PRO A 34 -12.50 -0.09 4.81
CA PRO A 34 -13.69 -0.85 4.49
C PRO A 34 -14.33 -0.41 3.16
N GLU A 35 -14.75 0.85 3.06
CA GLU A 35 -15.33 1.41 1.85
C GLU A 35 -14.30 2.16 1.00
N PRO A 36 -14.51 2.33 -0.31
CA PRO A 36 -13.68 3.19 -1.13
C PRO A 36 -13.73 4.65 -0.64
N GLN A 37 -12.59 5.35 -0.69
CA GLN A 37 -12.57 6.80 -0.46
C GLN A 37 -11.42 7.48 -1.22
N PRO A 38 -11.65 8.70 -1.75
CA PRO A 38 -10.67 9.38 -2.61
C PRO A 38 -9.47 9.96 -1.86
N GLY A 39 -9.56 10.08 -0.53
CA GLY A 39 -8.64 10.82 0.32
C GLY A 39 -8.78 12.35 0.18
N ASN A 40 -7.78 13.09 0.65
CA ASN A 40 -7.80 14.56 0.62
C ASN A 40 -7.57 15.12 -0.81
N PRO A 41 -8.06 16.33 -1.13
CA PRO A 41 -7.79 16.99 -2.41
C PRO A 41 -6.28 17.15 -2.71
N LYS A 42 -5.90 17.16 -3.99
CA LYS A 42 -4.53 17.46 -4.43
C LYS A 42 -4.29 18.99 -4.42
N PRO A 43 -3.03 19.46 -4.27
CA PRO A 43 -1.80 18.71 -4.02
C PRO A 43 -1.70 18.21 -2.56
N ARG A 44 -1.19 16.99 -2.39
CA ARG A 44 -1.21 16.27 -1.08
C ARG A 44 0.05 15.46 -0.77
N VAL A 45 1.08 15.56 -1.61
CA VAL A 45 2.42 14.99 -1.40
C VAL A 45 3.44 15.99 -1.92
N PHE A 46 4.47 16.23 -1.12
CA PHE A 46 5.50 17.25 -1.37
C PHE A 46 6.84 16.63 -1.05
N ARG A 47 7.79 16.71 -1.99
CA ARG A 47 9.17 16.27 -1.77
C ARG A 47 10.00 17.47 -1.33
N LEU A 48 10.86 17.27 -0.34
CA LEU A 48 11.85 18.23 0.12
C LEU A 48 13.23 17.61 -0.11
N PRO A 49 13.83 17.77 -1.31
CA PRO A 49 15.05 17.07 -1.69
C PRO A 49 16.25 17.43 -0.81
N GLU A 50 16.35 18.70 -0.39
CA GLU A 50 17.43 19.20 0.47
C GLU A 50 17.44 18.48 1.84
N ASP A 51 16.25 18.26 2.40
CA ASP A 51 16.05 17.55 3.67
C ASP A 51 16.00 16.02 3.50
N LYS A 52 16.04 15.51 2.26
CA LYS A 52 15.75 14.10 1.93
C LYS A 52 14.41 13.63 2.53
N ALA A 53 13.40 14.50 2.51
CA ALA A 53 12.14 14.28 3.21
C ALA A 53 10.90 14.33 2.28
N ILE A 54 9.79 13.81 2.79
CA ILE A 54 8.47 13.86 2.14
C ILE A 54 7.42 14.28 3.18
N ILE A 55 6.60 15.26 2.83
CA ILE A 55 5.37 15.59 3.57
C ILE A 55 4.18 15.09 2.77
N ASN A 56 3.26 14.36 3.42
CA ASN A 56 2.03 13.91 2.79
C ASN A 56 0.82 14.13 3.68
N ARG A 57 -0.34 14.26 3.04
CA ARG A 57 -1.65 14.37 3.67
C ARG A 57 -2.68 13.64 2.83
N TYR A 58 -2.42 12.35 2.55
CA TYR A 58 -3.28 11.55 1.67
C TYR A 58 -4.68 11.33 2.22
N GLY A 59 -4.82 11.12 3.53
CA GLY A 59 -6.12 10.84 4.17
C GLY A 59 -6.73 9.51 3.76
N PHE A 60 -5.94 8.42 3.81
CA PHE A 60 -6.36 7.06 3.44
C PHE A 60 -7.14 6.97 2.12
N ASN A 61 -6.59 7.49 1.02
CA ASN A 61 -7.13 7.16 -0.30
C ASN A 61 -6.99 5.64 -0.53
N SER A 62 -8.10 4.98 -0.84
CA SER A 62 -8.25 3.52 -0.89
C SER A 62 -9.42 3.15 -1.81
N GLU A 63 -9.27 2.05 -2.55
CA GLU A 63 -10.33 1.46 -3.39
C GLU A 63 -11.31 0.58 -2.61
N GLY A 64 -11.12 0.43 -1.30
CA GLY A 64 -11.98 -0.40 -0.44
C GLY A 64 -11.50 -1.85 -0.35
N HIS A 65 -11.90 -2.55 0.70
CA HIS A 65 -11.37 -3.88 1.00
C HIS A 65 -11.81 -4.95 0.00
N ASN A 66 -13.01 -4.83 -0.58
CA ASN A 66 -13.50 -5.78 -1.57
C ASN A 66 -12.63 -5.78 -2.84
N GLU A 67 -12.30 -4.59 -3.36
CA GLU A 67 -11.43 -4.45 -4.54
C GLU A 67 -10.01 -4.93 -4.26
N VAL A 68 -9.43 -4.54 -3.11
CA VAL A 68 -8.09 -4.98 -2.74
C VAL A 68 -8.06 -6.49 -2.51
N TYR A 69 -9.06 -7.07 -1.84
CA TYR A 69 -9.16 -8.51 -1.67
C TYR A 69 -9.21 -9.23 -3.01
N ASN A 70 -9.99 -8.73 -3.97
CA ASN A 70 -10.07 -9.27 -5.32
C ASN A 70 -8.72 -9.26 -6.05
N LYS A 71 -7.93 -8.20 -5.90
CA LYS A 71 -6.57 -8.15 -6.47
C LYS A 71 -5.66 -9.19 -5.82
N ILE A 72 -5.68 -9.26 -4.49
CA ILE A 72 -4.76 -10.10 -3.72
C ILE A 72 -5.07 -11.59 -3.87
N GLN A 73 -6.35 -11.98 -3.88
CA GLN A 73 -6.71 -13.40 -4.02
C GLN A 73 -6.30 -14.01 -5.36
N ASN A 74 -6.11 -13.17 -6.39
CA ASN A 74 -5.70 -13.56 -7.73
C ASN A 74 -4.17 -13.55 -7.93
N LEU A 75 -3.39 -13.18 -6.91
CA LEU A 75 -1.94 -13.25 -6.99
C LEU A 75 -1.46 -14.71 -6.95
N ASP A 76 -0.39 -15.00 -7.69
CA ASP A 76 0.30 -16.28 -7.63
C ASP A 76 0.84 -16.53 -6.21
N LYS A 77 0.27 -17.53 -5.54
CA LYS A 77 0.57 -17.87 -4.15
C LYS A 77 2.01 -18.33 -3.96
N THR A 78 2.62 -18.95 -4.98
CA THR A 78 4.02 -19.40 -4.91
C THR A 78 4.99 -18.23 -4.75
N LEU A 79 4.64 -17.05 -5.27
CA LEU A 79 5.42 -15.82 -5.12
C LEU A 79 5.24 -15.17 -3.74
N ILE A 80 4.09 -15.40 -3.10
CA ILE A 80 3.84 -14.98 -1.71
C ILE A 80 4.66 -15.82 -0.74
N GLU A 81 4.82 -17.12 -0.99
CA GLU A 81 5.57 -18.06 -0.12
C GLU A 81 7.06 -17.71 0.02
N SER A 82 7.63 -16.94 -0.92
CA SER A 82 9.03 -16.49 -0.88
C SER A 82 9.29 -15.27 0.04
N GLY A 83 8.28 -14.78 0.77
CA GLY A 83 8.47 -13.79 1.84
C GLY A 83 7.17 -13.42 2.54
N LEU A 84 7.04 -12.18 3.03
CA LEU A 84 5.85 -11.72 3.75
C LEU A 84 5.08 -10.67 2.97
N LEU A 85 3.75 -10.83 2.94
CA LEU A 85 2.79 -9.83 2.48
C LEU A 85 1.93 -9.42 3.68
N GLY A 86 2.12 -8.20 4.17
CA GLY A 86 1.29 -7.57 5.18
C GLY A 86 0.19 -6.72 4.55
N ILE A 87 -0.97 -6.66 5.20
CA ILE A 87 -2.10 -5.83 4.78
C ILE A 87 -2.39 -4.83 5.90
N ASN A 88 -2.10 -3.55 5.66
CA ASN A 88 -2.39 -2.48 6.59
C ASN A 88 -3.87 -2.06 6.45
N LEU A 89 -4.62 -2.07 7.55
CA LEU A 89 -6.04 -1.71 7.57
C LEU A 89 -6.25 -0.40 8.32
N GLY A 90 -7.18 0.43 7.82
CA GLY A 90 -7.59 1.67 8.46
C GLY A 90 -9.10 1.87 8.38
N LYS A 91 -9.66 2.77 9.19
CA LYS A 91 -11.09 3.11 9.12
C LYS A 91 -11.38 4.14 8.03
N ASN A 92 -12.61 4.15 7.52
CA ASN A 92 -13.07 5.28 6.71
C ASN A 92 -13.20 6.54 7.55
N LYS A 93 -13.16 7.70 6.90
CA LYS A 93 -13.26 9.00 7.58
C LYS A 93 -14.56 9.17 8.38
N ASN A 94 -15.66 8.61 7.88
CA ASN A 94 -17.01 8.77 8.41
C ASN A 94 -17.47 7.56 9.26
N SER A 95 -16.54 6.70 9.67
CA SER A 95 -16.77 5.56 10.57
C SER A 95 -16.49 5.90 12.03
#